data_AF-A0A212KGZ2-F1
#
_entry.id   AF-A0A212KGZ2-F1
#
_cell.length_a   1.000
_cell.length_b   1.000
_cell.length_c   1.000
_cell.angle_alpha   90.00
_cell.angle_beta   90.00
_cell.angle_gamma   90.00
#
_symmetry.space_group_name_H-M   'P 1'
#
loop_
_entity.id
_entity.type
_entity.pdbx_description
1 polymer ?
#
loop_
_entity_poly.entity_id
_entity_poly.type
_entity_poly.pdbx_seq_one_letter_code
_entity_poly.pdbx_strand_id
1 'polypeptide(L)' 'MMTAIVLVLFALIFVLDYLPGLKSRAKRANFVYALFLAVSFCVLLLYSLDVPIPGPTRAIQAAVGKISALLGGQDYGR' A
#
# COMPACT_ATOMS: atom_id res chain seq x y z
N MET A 1 15.63 3.32 15.21
CA MET A 1 15.07 4.18 14.14
C MET A 1 13.73 3.60 13.70
N MET A 2 12.77 4.45 13.34
CA MET A 2 11.40 4.03 12.99
C MET A 2 11.37 2.97 11.87
N THR A 3 12.31 3.07 10.93
CA THR A 3 12.54 2.15 9.81
C THR A 3 12.91 0.73 10.25
N ALA A 4 13.71 0.56 11.30
CA ALA A 4 14.03 -0.76 11.84
C ALA A 4 12.80 -1.47 12.43
N ILE A 5 11.94 -0.73 13.15
CA ILE A 5 10.68 -1.28 13.71
C ILE A 5 9.78 -1.74 12.57
N VAL A 6 9.67 -0.92 11.54
CA VAL A 6 8.86 -1.18 10.35
C VAL A 6 9.34 -2.42 9.59
N LEU A 7 10.65 -2.58 9.40
CA LEU A 7 11.24 -3.78 8.78
C LEU A 7 10.98 -5.05 9.60
N VAL A 8 11.09 -4.97 10.93
CA VAL A 8 10.81 -6.11 11.82
C VAL A 8 9.34 -6.51 11.74
N LEU A 9 8.41 -5.55 11.77
CA LEU A 9 6.98 -5.83 11.61
C LEU A 9 6.68 -6.47 10.24
N PHE A 10 7.33 -6.00 9.18
CA PHE A 10 7.16 -6.57 7.84
C PHE A 10 7.69 -8.00 7.77
N ALA A 11 8.83 -8.28 8.40
CA ALA A 11 9.38 -9.63 8.52
C ALA A 11 8.45 -10.56 9.32
N LEU A 12 7.82 -10.07 10.40
CA LEU A 12 6.83 -10.84 11.16
C LEU A 12 5.61 -11.18 10.31
N ILE A 13 5.08 -10.24 9.52
CA ILE A 13 3.97 -10.53 8.58
C ILE A 13 4.36 -11.61 7.58
N PHE A 14 5.58 -11.52 7.02
CA PHE A 14 6.09 -12.53 6.08
C PHE A 14 6.17 -13.92 6.72
N VAL A 15 6.70 -14.02 7.95
CA VAL A 15 6.90 -15.30 8.63
C VAL A 15 5.60 -15.87 9.20
N LEU A 16 4.71 -15.03 9.72
CA LEU A 16 3.50 -15.48 10.43
C LEU A 16 2.28 -15.60 9.53
N ASP A 17 2.15 -14.79 8.47
CA ASP A 17 0.99 -14.86 7.56
C ASP A 17 1.35 -15.52 6.22
N TYR A 18 2.38 -15.02 5.53
CA TYR A 18 2.70 -15.50 4.19
C TYR A 18 3.23 -16.94 4.21
N LEU A 19 4.21 -17.24 5.06
CA LEU A 19 4.85 -18.57 5.16
C LEU A 19 3.86 -19.72 5.43
N PRO A 20 2.94 -19.63 6.41
CA PRO A 20 1.94 -20.66 6.63
C PRO A 20 0.93 -20.73 5.48
N GLY A 21 0.58 -19.59 4.89
CA GLY A 21 -0.31 -19.48 3.75
C GLY A 21 0.20 -20.15 2.47
N LEU A 22 1.52 -20.28 2.29
CA LEU A 22 2.11 -20.96 1.12
C LEU A 22 1.63 -22.40 0.94
N LYS A 23 1.34 -23.10 2.04
CA LYS A 23 0.93 -24.52 2.00
C LYS A 23 -0.57 -24.70 1.79
N SER A 24 -1.38 -23.70 2.15
CA SER A 24 -2.85 -23.79 2.10
C SER A 24 -3.47 -23.06 0.91
N ARG A 25 -2.81 -22.03 0.36
CA ARG A 25 -3.36 -21.20 -0.71
C ARG A 25 -3.06 -21.80 -2.09
N ALA A 26 -4.01 -21.63 -3.02
CA ALA A 26 -3.79 -21.95 -4.43
C ALA A 26 -2.60 -21.13 -4.99
N LYS A 27 -1.80 -21.74 -5.89
CA LYS A 27 -0.59 -21.12 -6.45
C LYS A 27 -0.82 -19.71 -7.02
N ARG A 28 -1.95 -19.49 -7.71
CA ARG A 28 -2.33 -18.17 -8.25
C ARG A 28 -2.57 -17.14 -7.15
N ALA A 29 -3.32 -17.50 -6.11
CA ALA A 29 -3.56 -16.61 -4.97
C ALA A 29 -2.25 -16.28 -4.24
N ASN A 30 -1.36 -17.27 -4.11
CA ASN A 30 -0.07 -17.07 -3.47
C ASN A 30 0.85 -16.13 -4.27
N PHE A 31 0.80 -16.20 -5.61
CA PHE A 31 1.52 -15.28 -6.48
C PHE A 31 1.01 -13.84 -6.35
N VAL A 32 -0.32 -13.64 -6.40
CA VAL A 32 -0.91 -12.30 -6.23
C VAL A 32 -0.55 -11.74 -4.86
N TYR A 33 -0.66 -12.54 -3.80
CA TYR A 33 -0.28 -12.11 -2.46
C TYR A 33 1.20 -11.71 -2.39
N ALA A 34 2.09 -12.54 -2.93
CA ALA A 34 3.53 -12.25 -2.95
C ALA A 34 3.84 -10.96 -3.71
N LEU A 35 3.15 -10.71 -4.83
CA LEU A 35 3.29 -9.49 -5.62
C LEU A 35 2.90 -8.25 -4.79
N PHE A 36 1.72 -8.27 -4.15
CA PHE A 36 1.29 -7.15 -3.30
C PHE A 36 2.21 -6.94 -2.09
N LEU A 37 2.70 -8.03 -1.50
CA LEU A 37 3.65 -7.97 -0.40
C LEU A 37 4.99 -7.36 -0.85
N ALA A 38 5.50 -7.75 -2.03
CA ALA A 38 6.72 -7.18 -2.60
C ALA A 38 6.56 -5.68 -2.93
N VAL A 39 5.44 -5.29 -3.55
CA VAL A 39 5.15 -3.87 -3.82
C VAL A 39 5.10 -3.07 -2.52
N SER A 40 4.42 -3.59 -1.49
CA SER A 40 4.33 -2.93 -0.18
C SER A 40 5.70 -2.77 0.46
N PHE A 41 6.56 -3.79 0.38
CA PHE A 41 7.94 -3.72 0.87
C PHE A 41 8.77 -2.67 0.12
N CYS A 42 8.66 -2.61 -1.21
CA CYS A 42 9.37 -1.61 -2.01
C CYS A 42 8.95 -0.18 -1.67
N VAL A 43 7.64 0.09 -1.54
CA VAL A 43 7.13 1.40 -1.13
C VAL A 43 7.69 1.78 0.25
N LEU A 44 7.69 0.83 1.17
CA LEU A 44 8.18 1.03 2.54
C LEU A 44 9.69 1.30 2.59
N LEU A 45 10.47 0.59 1.78
CA LEU A 45 11.91 0.76 1.65
C LEU A 45 12.24 2.12 1.05
N LEU A 46 11.55 2.52 -0.03
CA LEU A 46 11.71 3.84 -0.63
C LEU A 46 11.34 4.96 0.36
N TYR A 47 10.24 4.80 1.10
CA TYR A 47 9.85 5.73 2.16
C TYR A 47 10.92 5.81 3.27
N SER A 48 11.47 4.66 3.67
CA SER A 48 12.54 4.56 4.67
C SER A 48 13.85 5.22 4.23
N LEU A 49 14.06 5.38 2.92
CA LEU A 49 15.24 6.03 2.33
C LEU A 49 15.00 7.52 2.04
N ASP A 50 13.89 8.09 2.55
CA ASP A 50 13.44 9.45 2.26
C ASP A 50 13.30 9.74 0.74
N VAL A 51 13.05 8.70 -0.07
CA VAL A 51 12.77 8.87 -1.49
C VAL A 51 11.34 9.42 -1.63
N PRO A 52 11.13 10.58 -2.25
CA PRO A 52 9.80 11.15 -2.42
C PRO A 52 8.99 10.30 -3.40
N ILE A 53 8.00 9.57 -2.86
CA ILE A 53 7.07 8.76 -3.66
C ILE A 53 5.85 9.65 -3.98
N PRO A 54 5.51 9.87 -5.26
CA PRO A 54 4.30 10.60 -5.62
C PRO A 54 3.08 9.85 -5.09
N GLY A 55 2.39 10.44 -4.11
CA GLY A 55 1.22 9.84 -3.49
C GLY A 55 -0.03 9.91 -4.39
N PRO A 56 -1.00 9.00 -4.20
CA PRO A 56 -2.26 9.02 -4.96
C PRO A 56 -3.17 10.20 -4.57
N THR A 57 -2.80 11.00 -3.58
CA THR A 57 -3.59 12.09 -3.01
C THR A 57 -4.18 13.02 -4.07
N ARG A 58 -3.39 13.43 -5.07
CA ARG A 58 -3.88 14.31 -6.15
C ARG A 58 -4.92 13.62 -7.02
N ALA A 59 -4.73 12.34 -7.32
CA ALA A 59 -5.69 11.56 -8.10
C ALA A 59 -6.99 11.34 -7.32
N ILE A 60 -6.89 11.07 -6.02
CA ILE A 60 -8.05 10.91 -5.13
C ILE A 60 -8.81 12.24 -5.03
N GLN A 61 -8.13 13.36 -4.78
CA GLN A 61 -8.75 14.69 -4.74
C GLN A 61 -9.47 15.01 -6.06
N ALA A 62 -8.85 14.70 -7.21
CA ALA A 62 -9.48 14.91 -8.51
C ALA A 62 -10.73 14.02 -8.71
N ALA A 63 -10.69 12.76 -8.27
CA ALA A 63 -11.84 11.86 -8.36
C ALA A 63 -12.98 12.30 -7.43
N VAL A 64 -12.67 12.64 -6.18
CA VAL A 64 -13.64 13.12 -5.19
C VAL A 64 -14.26 14.45 -5.63
N GLY A 65 -13.46 15.38 -6.16
CA GLY A 65 -13.97 16.65 -6.69
C GLY A 65 -14.98 16.44 -7.81
N LYS A 66 -14.71 15.52 -8.76
CA LYS A 66 -15.67 15.16 -9.82
C LYS A 66 -16.96 14.57 -9.27
N ILE A 67 -16.88 13.70 -8.27
CA ILE A 67 -18.07 13.09 -7.64
C ILE A 67 -18.87 14.15 -6.88
N SER A 68 -18.21 15.02 -6.12
CA SER A 68 -18.85 16.11 -5.39
C SER A 68 -19.59 17.07 -6.33
N ALA A 69 -18.93 17.46 -7.43
CA ALA A 69 -19.52 18.34 -8.43
C ALA A 69 -20.76 17.71 -9.10
N LEU A 70 -20.75 16.38 -9.35
CA LEU A 70 -21.91 15.66 -9.90
C LEU A 70 -23.08 15.57 -8.91
N LEU A 71 -22.81 15.57 -7.61
CA LEU A 71 -23.82 15.49 -6.55
C LEU A 71 -24.31 16.87 -6.08
N GLY A 72 -23.87 17.96 -6.71
CA GLY A 72 -24.21 19.34 -6.33
C GLY A 72 -23.53 19.83 -5.04
N GLY A 73 -22.50 19.12 -4.56
CA GLY A 73 -21.70 19.51 -3.39
C GLY A 73 -20.62 20.53 -3.77
N GLN A 74 -20.46 21.58 -2.96
CA GLN A 74 -19.44 22.63 -3.17
C GLN A 74 -18.01 22.07 -3.25
N ASP A 75 -17.20 22.70 -4.10
CA ASP A 75 -15.77 22.46 -4.27
C ASP A 75 -15.04 22.38 -2.92
N TYR A 76 -14.36 21.26 -2.66
CA TYR A 76 -13.38 21.17 -1.60
C TYR A 76 -12.18 22.05 -2.00
N GLY A 77 -12.14 23.22 -1.37
CA GLY A 77 -11.33 24.38 -1.73
C GLY A 77 -9.88 24.12 -2.14
N ARG A 78 -9.45 24.96 -3.08
CA ARG A 78 -8.06 25.25 -3.46
C ARG A 78 -7.18 25.62 -2.27
#